data_AF-A0A433UE86-F1
#
_entry.id   AF-A0A433UE86-F1
#
_cell.length_a   1.000
_cell.length_b   1.000
_cell.length_c   1.000
_cell.angle_alpha   90.00
_cell.angle_beta   90.00
_cell.angle_gamma   90.00
#
_symmetry.space_group_name_H-M   'P 1'
#
loop_
_entity.id
_entity.type
_entity.pdbx_description
1 polymer ?
#
loop_
_entity_poly.entity_id
_entity_poly.type
_entity_poly.pdbx_seq_one_letter_code
_entity_poly.pdbx_strand_id
1 'polypeptide(L)'
;MAKDQLTVARAEVTGLSKSLEGCVRHTSDMTHELSMKQKENMASKRYTMEVLKCLEESRQENKACTNQQNTLLQETKGKEKDLAKINKLLSDKNMECELLSAKIFKIETLRQRQLELMKLTRINTTQMVREISGLRQSLVIERGQASKISCVVMRMQSQVEALQREYLSVLEKNALLVRSHEMSTSVIEQFEALKVVSDRRMGHLMKTNIDLYSQTTSQQEIALIQSHQFQLKENEIKGLLSRLEEEDHKVERMICKDKEKMNIIDHLHADMNNKEEKIKSLKSIIESYTQLNKSLSDKAEELTDQLRFAHTKSELVRRQRDLFGTRLLQAQAETQLCQTALHIAKETITDKSS
;
A
#
# COMPACT_ATOMS: atom_id res chain seq x y z
N MET A 1 -43.73 150.46 114.16
CA MET A 1 -43.63 150.67 112.70
C MET A 1 -43.32 149.33 112.02
N ALA A 2 -44.32 148.44 111.91
CA ALA A 2 -44.13 147.01 111.60
C ALA A 2 -45.10 146.49 110.51
N LYS A 3 -45.36 147.28 109.45
CA LYS A 3 -46.38 146.92 108.43
C LYS A 3 -45.92 146.97 106.96
N ASP A 4 -44.71 147.45 106.68
CA ASP A 4 -44.28 147.73 105.29
C ASP A 4 -43.19 146.81 104.71
N GLN A 5 -42.80 145.73 105.39
CA GLN A 5 -41.81 144.76 104.86
C GLN A 5 -42.39 143.40 104.42
N LEU A 6 -43.71 143.17 104.56
CA LEU A 6 -44.34 141.87 104.26
C LEU A 6 -44.89 141.75 102.82
N THR A 7 -44.88 142.83 102.05
CA THR A 7 -45.44 142.88 100.69
C THR A 7 -44.41 142.58 99.59
N VAL A 8 -43.11 142.71 99.86
CA VAL A 8 -42.04 142.45 98.87
C VAL A 8 -41.69 140.96 98.78
N ALA A 9 -41.77 140.20 99.89
CA ALA A 9 -41.44 138.76 99.91
C ALA A 9 -42.44 137.87 99.14
N ARG A 10 -43.66 138.35 98.82
CA ARG A 10 -44.68 137.56 98.11
C ARG A 10 -44.55 137.61 96.58
N ALA A 11 -43.84 138.61 96.03
CA ALA A 11 -43.63 138.73 94.59
C ALA A 11 -42.51 137.81 94.06
N GLU A 12 -41.44 137.59 94.85
CA GLU A 12 -40.28 136.78 94.41
C GLU A 12 -40.53 135.26 94.44
N VAL A 13 -41.39 134.77 95.34
CA VAL A 13 -41.74 133.33 95.42
C VAL A 13 -42.56 132.86 94.20
N THR A 14 -43.39 133.74 93.65
CA THR A 14 -44.22 133.42 92.47
C THR A 14 -43.41 133.35 91.17
N GLY A 15 -42.27 134.06 91.10
CA GLY A 15 -41.35 134.01 89.96
C GLY A 15 -40.53 132.71 89.90
N LEU A 16 -40.11 132.18 91.05
CA LEU A 16 -39.35 130.92 91.12
C LEU A 16 -40.21 129.69 90.79
N SER A 17 -41.51 129.69 91.12
CA SER A 17 -42.41 128.57 90.83
C SER A 17 -42.63 128.33 89.34
N LYS A 18 -42.68 129.40 88.51
CA LYS A 18 -42.86 129.27 87.06
C LYS A 18 -41.60 128.81 86.32
N SER A 19 -40.41 129.12 86.85
CA SER A 19 -39.13 128.64 86.29
C SER A 19 -38.91 127.15 86.59
N LEU A 20 -39.33 126.68 87.77
CA LEU A 20 -39.21 125.26 88.14
C LEU A 20 -40.14 124.35 87.32
N GLU A 21 -41.37 124.78 87.02
CA GLU A 21 -42.29 124.03 86.14
C GLU A 21 -41.78 123.90 84.69
N GLY A 22 -40.99 124.88 84.21
CA GLY A 22 -40.31 124.80 82.92
C GLY A 22 -39.18 123.77 82.90
N CYS A 23 -38.37 123.71 83.95
CA CYS A 23 -37.26 122.77 84.06
C CYS A 23 -37.72 121.31 84.21
N VAL A 24 -38.81 121.03 84.92
CA VAL A 24 -39.33 119.67 85.13
C VAL A 24 -39.93 119.08 83.85
N ARG A 25 -40.62 119.89 83.02
CA ARG A 25 -41.13 119.42 81.72
C ARG A 25 -40.01 119.06 80.75
N HIS A 26 -38.94 119.87 80.71
CA HIS A 26 -37.83 119.61 79.78
C HIS A 26 -37.01 118.36 80.16
N THR A 27 -36.93 118.01 81.45
CA THR A 27 -36.26 116.76 81.88
C THR A 27 -37.11 115.51 81.62
N SER A 28 -38.44 115.62 81.71
CA SER A 28 -39.36 114.52 81.40
C SER A 28 -39.35 114.13 79.92
N ASP A 29 -39.32 115.12 79.01
CA ASP A 29 -39.32 114.84 77.57
C ASP A 29 -38.00 114.21 77.11
N MET A 30 -36.84 114.68 77.63
CA MET A 30 -35.55 114.04 77.36
C MET A 30 -35.46 112.60 77.87
N THR A 31 -36.04 112.30 79.03
CA THR A 31 -36.01 110.93 79.58
C THR A 31 -36.91 109.98 78.79
N HIS A 32 -38.02 110.45 78.23
CA HIS A 32 -38.85 109.65 77.34
C HIS A 32 -38.15 109.37 76.00
N GLU A 33 -37.46 110.36 75.42
CA GLU A 33 -36.76 110.22 74.14
C GLU A 33 -35.54 109.28 74.22
N LEU A 34 -34.79 109.33 75.34
CA LEU A 34 -33.69 108.39 75.62
C LEU A 34 -34.18 106.95 75.82
N SER A 35 -35.35 106.75 76.45
CA SER A 35 -35.94 105.42 76.66
C SER A 35 -36.36 104.75 75.35
N MET A 36 -36.93 105.52 74.41
CA MET A 36 -37.33 105.00 73.09
C MET A 36 -36.12 104.61 72.23
N LYS A 37 -35.06 105.42 72.22
CA LYS A 37 -33.80 105.09 71.53
C LYS A 37 -33.10 103.84 72.10
N GLN A 38 -33.22 103.58 73.40
CA GLN A 38 -32.69 102.35 74.01
C GLN A 38 -33.48 101.11 73.58
N LYS A 39 -34.80 101.19 73.44
CA LYS A 39 -35.63 100.08 72.96
C LYS A 39 -35.37 99.74 71.49
N GLU A 40 -35.23 100.73 70.62
CA GLU A 40 -34.88 100.52 69.20
C GLU A 40 -33.49 99.89 69.04
N ASN A 41 -32.51 100.29 69.85
CA ASN A 41 -31.16 99.73 69.80
C ASN A 41 -31.13 98.25 70.26
N MET A 42 -31.95 97.89 71.25
CA MET A 42 -32.09 96.50 71.71
C MET A 42 -32.82 95.61 70.70
N ALA A 43 -33.85 96.14 70.02
CA ALA A 43 -34.56 95.44 68.95
C ALA A 43 -33.64 95.26 67.72
N SER A 44 -32.89 96.30 67.36
CA SER A 44 -31.90 96.23 66.27
C SER A 44 -30.81 95.21 66.58
N LYS A 45 -30.27 95.16 67.81
CA LYS A 45 -29.29 94.13 68.20
C LYS A 45 -29.83 92.71 68.13
N ARG A 46 -31.09 92.47 68.53
CA ARG A 46 -31.71 91.14 68.41
C ARG A 46 -31.88 90.74 66.95
N TYR A 47 -32.36 91.64 66.11
CA TYR A 47 -32.48 91.41 64.67
C TYR A 47 -31.13 91.11 64.02
N THR A 48 -30.08 91.88 64.35
CA THR A 48 -28.73 91.62 63.82
C THR A 48 -28.19 90.26 64.28
N MET A 49 -28.46 89.86 65.52
CA MET A 49 -28.00 88.58 66.07
C MET A 49 -28.76 87.38 65.47
N GLU A 50 -30.06 87.52 65.22
CA GLU A 50 -30.86 86.51 64.49
C GLU A 50 -30.42 86.40 63.03
N VAL A 51 -30.15 87.52 62.35
CA VAL A 51 -29.61 87.52 60.98
C VAL A 51 -28.23 86.88 60.94
N LEU A 52 -27.34 87.17 61.89
CA LEU A 52 -26.03 86.53 62.00
C LEU A 52 -26.16 85.03 62.26
N LYS A 53 -27.10 84.60 63.10
CA LYS A 53 -27.36 83.19 63.36
C LYS A 53 -27.88 82.47 62.12
N CYS A 54 -28.84 83.06 61.39
CA CYS A 54 -29.32 82.52 60.12
C CYS A 54 -28.23 82.48 59.04
N LEU A 55 -27.33 83.47 59.01
CA LEU A 55 -26.17 83.47 58.11
C LEU A 55 -25.15 82.38 58.48
N GLU A 56 -24.92 82.14 59.78
CA GLU A 56 -24.04 81.07 60.27
C GLU A 56 -24.63 79.69 59.96
N GLU A 57 -25.93 79.48 60.18
CA GLU A 57 -26.68 78.26 59.84
C GLU A 57 -26.65 78.02 58.32
N SER A 58 -26.97 79.04 57.52
CA SER A 58 -26.88 78.97 56.05
C SER A 58 -25.46 78.68 55.57
N ARG A 59 -24.42 79.22 56.24
CA ARG A 59 -23.02 78.94 55.92
C ARG A 59 -22.62 77.52 56.28
N GLN A 60 -23.13 76.97 57.38
CA GLN A 60 -22.91 75.58 57.78
C GLN A 60 -23.63 74.61 56.84
N GLU A 61 -24.87 74.89 56.46
CA GLU A 61 -25.63 74.12 55.46
C GLU A 61 -24.95 74.16 54.08
N ASN A 62 -24.45 75.31 53.66
CA ASN A 62 -23.73 75.44 52.40
C ASN A 62 -22.41 74.63 52.41
N LYS A 63 -21.68 74.63 53.53
CA LYS A 63 -20.50 73.75 53.70
C LYS A 63 -20.88 72.27 53.67
N ALA A 64 -21.97 71.87 54.33
CA ALA A 64 -22.45 70.49 54.32
C ALA A 64 -22.87 70.04 52.91
N CYS A 65 -23.61 70.89 52.18
CA CYS A 65 -24.02 70.67 50.80
C CYS A 65 -22.80 70.55 49.87
N THR A 66 -21.83 71.45 50.00
CA THR A 66 -20.57 71.42 49.22
C THR A 66 -19.78 70.14 49.50
N ASN A 67 -19.70 69.70 50.75
CA ASN A 67 -19.03 68.45 51.11
C ASN A 67 -19.76 67.23 50.53
N GLN A 68 -21.09 67.19 50.63
CA GLN A 68 -21.90 66.11 50.06
C GLN A 68 -21.79 66.07 48.53
N GLN A 69 -21.76 67.24 47.87
CA GLN A 69 -21.53 67.36 46.43
C GLN A 69 -20.14 66.85 46.05
N ASN A 70 -19.10 67.16 46.83
CA ASN A 70 -17.74 66.65 46.60
C ASN A 70 -17.62 65.14 46.79
N THR A 71 -18.30 64.55 47.79
CA THR A 71 -18.35 63.10 47.99
C THR A 71 -19.07 62.42 46.82
N LEU A 72 -20.23 62.93 46.40
CA LEU A 72 -20.95 62.44 45.23
C LEU A 72 -20.12 62.55 43.95
N LEU A 73 -19.35 63.64 43.78
CA LEU A 73 -18.45 63.84 42.64
C LEU A 73 -17.26 62.86 42.65
N GLN A 74 -16.75 62.49 43.82
CA GLN A 74 -15.73 61.45 43.93
C GLN A 74 -16.30 60.05 43.66
N GLU A 75 -17.51 59.76 44.14
CA GLU A 75 -18.20 58.50 43.86
C GLU A 75 -18.54 58.35 42.38
N THR A 76 -18.99 59.40 41.69
CA THR A 76 -19.23 59.37 40.24
C THR A 76 -17.94 59.21 39.46
N LYS A 77 -16.86 59.92 39.81
CA LYS A 77 -15.53 59.69 39.20
C LYS A 77 -14.99 58.28 39.44
N GLY A 78 -15.28 57.68 40.59
CA GLY A 78 -14.98 56.27 40.87
C GLY A 78 -15.74 55.32 39.94
N LYS A 79 -17.06 55.50 39.85
CA LYS A 79 -17.94 54.73 38.96
C LYS A 79 -17.57 54.89 37.48
N GLU A 80 -17.21 56.08 37.03
CA GLU A 80 -16.75 56.33 35.64
C GLU A 80 -15.45 55.58 35.32
N LYS A 81 -14.50 55.55 36.27
CA LYS A 81 -13.26 54.77 36.10
C LYS A 81 -13.52 53.28 36.05
N ASP A 82 -14.45 52.77 36.86
CA ASP A 82 -14.80 51.36 36.86
C ASP A 82 -15.60 50.97 35.61
N LEU A 83 -16.49 51.84 35.12
CA LEU A 83 -17.18 51.69 33.83
C LEU A 83 -16.18 51.65 32.66
N ALA A 84 -15.17 52.54 32.67
CA ALA A 84 -14.12 52.53 31.66
C ALA A 84 -13.29 51.22 31.68
N LYS A 85 -13.00 50.67 32.87
CA LYS A 85 -12.33 49.36 32.99
C LYS A 85 -13.20 48.22 32.48
N ILE A 86 -14.49 48.21 32.80
CA ILE A 86 -15.45 47.19 32.33
C ILE A 86 -15.57 47.25 30.80
N ASN A 87 -15.73 48.44 30.22
CA ASN A 87 -15.81 48.62 28.77
C ASN A 87 -14.53 48.15 28.05
N LYS A 88 -13.35 48.43 28.64
CA LYS A 88 -12.08 47.91 28.12
C LYS A 88 -12.02 46.38 28.17
N LEU A 89 -12.40 45.78 29.30
CA LEU A 89 -12.47 44.31 29.46
C LEU A 89 -13.45 43.66 28.48
N LEU A 90 -14.62 44.25 28.25
CA LEU A 90 -15.60 43.78 27.28
C LEU A 90 -15.05 43.87 25.85
N SER A 91 -14.38 44.97 25.50
CA SER A 91 -13.71 45.13 24.21
C SER A 91 -12.63 44.08 23.99
N ASP A 92 -11.76 43.84 24.98
CA ASP A 92 -10.70 42.84 24.91
C ASP A 92 -11.27 41.43 24.74
N LYS A 93 -12.36 41.11 25.46
CA LYS A 93 -13.06 39.81 25.35
C LYS A 93 -13.81 39.62 24.04
N ASN A 94 -14.38 40.67 23.47
CA ASN A 94 -14.98 40.62 22.14
C ASN A 94 -13.92 40.34 21.06
N MET A 95 -12.76 41.00 21.12
CA MET A 95 -11.63 40.71 20.23
C MET A 95 -11.16 39.25 20.37
N GLU A 96 -11.11 38.71 21.59
CA GLU A 96 -10.79 37.29 21.83
C GLU A 96 -11.82 36.36 21.17
N CYS A 97 -13.11 36.68 21.26
CA CYS A 97 -14.18 35.91 20.61
C CYS A 97 -14.07 35.93 19.08
N GLU A 98 -13.74 37.07 18.48
CA GLU A 98 -13.52 37.19 17.03
C GLU A 98 -12.33 36.35 16.56
N LEU A 99 -11.21 36.41 17.29
CA LEU A 99 -10.01 35.61 17.01
C LEU A 99 -10.28 34.10 17.12
N LEU A 100 -11.00 33.67 18.16
CA LEU A 100 -11.39 32.26 18.33
C LEU A 100 -12.33 31.81 17.21
N SER A 101 -13.29 32.65 16.81
CA SER A 101 -14.22 32.35 15.70
C SER A 101 -13.48 32.20 14.37
N ALA A 102 -12.54 33.10 14.07
CA ALA A 102 -11.68 33.00 12.88
C ALA A 102 -10.80 31.75 12.90
N LYS A 103 -10.27 31.38 14.07
CA LYS A 103 -9.47 30.16 14.25
C LYS A 103 -10.30 28.90 14.01
N ILE A 104 -11.52 28.83 14.57
CA ILE A 104 -12.48 27.73 14.33
C ILE A 104 -12.73 27.58 12.84
N PHE A 105 -13.10 28.67 12.15
CA PHE A 105 -13.37 28.64 10.70
C PHE A 105 -12.19 28.11 9.88
N LYS A 106 -10.96 28.52 10.21
CA LYS A 106 -9.73 28.04 9.55
C LYS A 106 -9.51 26.55 9.77
N ILE A 107 -9.69 26.07 11.01
CA ILE A 107 -9.55 24.63 11.34
C ILE A 107 -10.63 23.82 10.60
N GLU A 108 -11.87 24.31 10.56
CA GLU A 108 -12.99 23.65 9.89
C GLU A 108 -12.75 23.49 8.39
N THR A 109 -12.23 24.53 7.74
CA THR A 109 -11.83 24.51 6.32
C THR A 109 -10.74 23.46 6.07
N LEU A 110 -9.72 23.39 6.93
CA LEU A 110 -8.67 22.37 6.84
C LEU A 110 -9.24 20.97 7.07
N ARG A 111 -10.16 20.81 8.02
CA ARG A 111 -10.84 19.54 8.33
C ARG A 111 -11.60 19.02 7.11
N GLN A 112 -12.35 19.89 6.42
CA GLN A 112 -13.09 19.52 5.22
C GLN A 112 -12.15 19.06 4.10
N ARG A 113 -11.04 19.77 3.88
CA ARG A 113 -10.02 19.35 2.91
C ARG A 113 -9.39 18.00 3.26
N GLN A 114 -9.09 17.73 4.53
CA GLN A 114 -8.57 16.42 4.97
C GLN A 114 -9.61 15.30 4.74
N LEU A 115 -10.89 15.57 4.97
CA LEU A 115 -11.97 14.60 4.74
C LEU A 115 -12.09 14.22 3.25
N GLU A 116 -11.97 15.19 2.34
CA GLU A 116 -11.96 14.94 0.89
C GLU A 116 -10.75 14.09 0.47
N LEU A 117 -9.55 14.41 0.96
CA LEU A 117 -8.34 13.63 0.71
C LEU A 117 -8.48 12.19 1.24
N MET A 118 -9.09 12.00 2.41
CA MET A 118 -9.38 10.67 2.94
C MET A 118 -10.34 9.87 2.05
N LYS A 119 -11.39 10.49 1.52
CA LYS A 119 -12.33 9.83 0.59
C LYS A 119 -11.60 9.36 -0.68
N LEU A 120 -10.77 10.23 -1.28
CA LEU A 120 -9.98 9.87 -2.45
C LEU A 120 -8.99 8.73 -2.17
N THR A 121 -8.31 8.79 -1.02
CA THR A 121 -7.33 7.76 -0.64
C THR A 121 -8.01 6.41 -0.40
N ARG A 122 -9.23 6.39 0.15
CA ARG A 122 -10.05 5.17 0.30
C ARG A 122 -10.42 4.56 -1.06
N ILE A 123 -10.85 5.38 -2.02
CA ILE A 123 -11.17 4.92 -3.38
C ILE A 123 -9.91 4.31 -4.03
N ASN A 124 -8.79 5.04 -3.99
CA ASN A 124 -7.51 4.57 -4.53
C ASN A 124 -7.06 3.26 -3.88
N THR A 125 -7.18 3.13 -2.56
CA THR A 125 -6.82 1.89 -1.84
C THR A 125 -7.68 0.72 -2.32
N THR A 126 -8.99 0.93 -2.48
CA THR A 126 -9.92 -0.11 -2.94
C THR A 126 -9.57 -0.56 -4.36
N GLN A 127 -9.27 0.39 -5.25
CA GLN A 127 -8.83 0.08 -6.61
C GLN A 127 -7.52 -0.70 -6.61
N MET A 128 -6.52 -0.27 -5.83
CA MET A 128 -5.25 -0.96 -5.72
C MET A 128 -5.38 -2.39 -5.18
N VAL A 129 -6.28 -2.64 -4.22
CA VAL A 129 -6.56 -4.00 -3.73
C VAL A 129 -7.10 -4.88 -4.86
N ARG A 130 -8.00 -4.35 -5.70
CA ARG A 130 -8.51 -5.09 -6.87
C ARG A 130 -7.40 -5.38 -7.89
N GLU A 131 -6.57 -4.40 -8.20
CA GLU A 131 -5.42 -4.57 -9.11
C GLU A 131 -4.43 -5.62 -8.59
N ILE A 132 -4.04 -5.55 -7.31
CA ILE A 132 -3.16 -6.54 -6.68
C ILE A 132 -3.80 -7.93 -6.71
N SER A 133 -5.10 -8.04 -6.41
CA SER A 133 -5.81 -9.32 -6.47
C SER A 133 -5.83 -9.89 -7.88
N GLY A 134 -6.08 -9.07 -8.90
CA GLY A 134 -6.05 -9.48 -10.30
C GLY A 134 -4.67 -9.96 -10.73
N LEU A 135 -3.62 -9.20 -10.41
CA LEU A 135 -2.23 -9.60 -10.69
C LEU A 135 -1.84 -10.91 -10.00
N ARG A 136 -2.26 -11.12 -8.74
CA ARG A 136 -2.03 -12.38 -8.02
C ARG A 136 -2.71 -13.56 -8.72
N GLN A 137 -3.95 -13.38 -9.15
CA GLN A 137 -4.68 -14.44 -9.84
C GLN A 137 -4.01 -14.79 -11.17
N SER A 138 -3.63 -13.80 -11.98
CA SER A 138 -2.86 -14.03 -13.21
C SER A 138 -1.56 -14.76 -12.93
N LEU A 139 -0.78 -14.34 -11.92
CA LEU A 139 0.47 -15.00 -11.56
C LEU A 139 0.28 -16.48 -11.21
N VAL A 140 -0.77 -16.81 -10.46
CA VAL A 140 -1.10 -18.20 -10.10
C VAL A 140 -1.44 -19.02 -11.34
N ILE A 141 -2.20 -18.44 -12.29
CA ILE A 141 -2.55 -19.10 -13.54
C ILE A 141 -1.29 -19.39 -14.37
N GLU A 142 -0.45 -18.38 -14.60
CA GLU A 142 0.78 -18.52 -15.39
C GLU A 142 1.74 -19.56 -14.78
N ARG A 143 1.97 -19.49 -13.45
CA ARG A 143 2.81 -20.48 -12.75
C ARG A 143 2.20 -21.89 -12.79
N GLY A 144 0.88 -22.00 -12.68
CA GLY A 144 0.17 -23.27 -12.78
C GLY A 144 0.30 -23.89 -14.17
N GLN A 145 0.22 -23.08 -15.23
CA GLN A 145 0.43 -23.53 -16.61
C GLN A 145 1.88 -23.95 -16.87
N ALA A 146 2.85 -23.15 -16.44
CA ALA A 146 4.28 -23.46 -16.54
C ALA A 146 4.61 -24.79 -15.84
N SER A 147 4.10 -24.99 -14.62
CA SER A 147 4.27 -26.25 -13.89
C SER A 147 3.70 -27.46 -14.64
N LYS A 148 2.48 -27.34 -15.19
CA LYS A 148 1.88 -28.41 -16.01
C LYS A 148 2.71 -28.75 -17.23
N ILE A 149 3.19 -27.74 -17.95
CA ILE A 149 4.04 -27.92 -19.13
C ILE A 149 5.37 -28.56 -18.75
N SER A 150 6.01 -28.12 -17.67
CA SER A 150 7.24 -28.73 -17.16
C SER A 150 7.05 -30.23 -16.88
N CYS A 151 5.93 -30.63 -16.25
CA CYS A 151 5.61 -32.05 -16.05
C CYS A 151 5.38 -32.83 -17.36
N VAL A 152 4.86 -32.20 -18.41
CA VAL A 152 4.71 -32.82 -19.73
C VAL A 152 6.08 -32.99 -20.39
N VAL A 153 6.91 -31.95 -20.37
CA VAL A 153 8.28 -31.99 -20.91
C VAL A 153 9.10 -33.08 -20.24
N MET A 154 9.09 -33.18 -18.91
CA MET A 154 9.82 -34.24 -18.20
C MET A 154 9.36 -35.64 -18.62
N ARG A 155 8.04 -35.86 -18.75
CA ARG A 155 7.51 -37.17 -19.20
C ARG A 155 7.94 -37.49 -20.63
N MET A 156 7.89 -36.52 -21.53
CA MET A 156 8.34 -36.72 -22.91
C MET A 156 9.85 -36.95 -22.99
N GLN A 157 10.66 -36.28 -22.18
CA GLN A 157 12.10 -36.51 -22.10
C GLN A 157 12.41 -37.96 -21.67
N SER A 158 11.74 -38.47 -20.62
CA SER A 158 11.89 -39.87 -20.21
C SER A 158 11.46 -40.86 -21.30
N GLN A 159 10.41 -40.54 -22.06
CA GLN A 159 9.99 -41.35 -23.22
C GLN A 159 11.05 -41.36 -24.33
N VAL A 160 11.66 -40.21 -24.64
CA VAL A 160 12.76 -40.11 -25.60
C VAL A 160 13.95 -40.95 -25.14
N GLU A 161 14.34 -40.88 -23.87
CA GLU A 161 15.43 -41.68 -23.31
C GLU A 161 15.15 -43.18 -23.37
N ALA A 162 13.90 -43.60 -23.14
CA ALA A 162 13.49 -44.99 -23.29
C ALA A 162 13.59 -45.46 -24.75
N LEU A 163 13.02 -44.69 -25.68
CA LEU A 163 13.08 -44.97 -27.12
C LEU A 163 14.51 -44.97 -27.65
N GLN A 164 15.38 -44.10 -27.16
CA GLN A 164 16.80 -44.08 -27.52
C GLN A 164 17.52 -45.36 -27.09
N ARG A 165 17.25 -45.86 -25.88
CA ARG A 165 17.80 -47.14 -25.41
C ARG A 165 17.32 -48.32 -26.25
N GLU A 166 16.03 -48.35 -26.58
CA GLU A 166 15.48 -49.38 -27.47
C GLU A 166 16.09 -49.30 -28.87
N TYR A 167 16.21 -48.09 -29.44
CA TYR A 167 16.84 -47.86 -30.74
C TYR A 167 18.27 -48.38 -30.77
N LEU A 168 19.08 -48.08 -29.76
CA LEU A 168 20.46 -48.58 -29.66
C LEU A 168 20.50 -50.11 -29.58
N SER A 169 19.61 -50.73 -28.80
CA SER A 169 19.53 -52.19 -28.71
C SER A 169 19.17 -52.84 -30.04
N VAL A 170 18.22 -52.26 -30.80
CA VAL A 170 17.85 -52.75 -32.13
C VAL A 170 19.01 -52.58 -33.12
N LEU A 171 19.70 -51.43 -33.07
CA LEU A 171 20.84 -51.13 -33.92
C LEU A 171 22.00 -52.11 -33.71
N GLU A 172 22.31 -52.44 -32.44
CA GLU A 172 23.33 -53.44 -32.10
C GLU A 172 22.95 -54.84 -32.60
N LYS A 173 21.69 -55.26 -32.39
CA LYS A 173 21.19 -56.56 -32.88
C LYS A 173 21.25 -56.66 -34.40
N ASN A 174 20.85 -55.60 -35.10
CA ASN A 174 20.89 -55.55 -36.55
C ASN A 174 22.33 -55.64 -37.07
N ALA A 175 23.26 -54.89 -36.49
CA ALA A 175 24.68 -54.92 -36.87
C ALA A 175 25.34 -56.30 -36.65
N LEU A 176 24.91 -57.06 -35.63
CA LEU A 176 25.36 -58.45 -35.44
C LEU A 176 24.75 -59.38 -36.48
N LEU A 177 23.47 -59.21 -36.81
CA LEU A 177 22.78 -60.05 -37.79
C LEU A 177 23.33 -59.84 -39.20
N VAL A 178 23.58 -58.60 -39.61
CA VAL A 178 24.21 -58.24 -40.89
C VAL A 178 25.58 -58.92 -41.02
N ARG A 179 26.46 -58.80 -40.02
CA ARG A 179 27.77 -59.48 -40.04
C ARG A 179 27.63 -61.00 -40.09
N SER A 180 26.65 -61.57 -39.40
CA SER A 180 26.39 -63.02 -39.45
C SER A 180 25.89 -63.46 -40.83
N HIS A 181 25.08 -62.63 -41.48
CA HIS A 181 24.59 -62.85 -42.84
C HIS A 181 25.77 -62.81 -43.83
N GLU A 182 26.58 -61.74 -43.83
CA GLU A 182 27.77 -61.60 -44.69
C GLU A 182 28.72 -62.79 -44.60
N MET A 183 29.00 -63.27 -43.37
CA MET A 183 29.82 -64.46 -43.14
C MET A 183 29.16 -65.74 -43.70
N SER A 184 27.84 -65.88 -43.56
CA SER A 184 27.10 -67.05 -44.06
C SER A 184 27.09 -67.07 -45.59
N THR A 185 26.86 -65.91 -46.23
CA THR A 185 26.94 -65.74 -47.68
C THR A 185 28.31 -66.13 -48.21
N SER A 186 29.39 -65.64 -47.60
CA SER A 186 30.76 -65.98 -48.03
C SER A 186 31.06 -67.48 -47.93
N VAL A 187 30.55 -68.16 -46.89
CA VAL A 187 30.70 -69.61 -46.74
C VAL A 187 29.90 -70.36 -47.82
N ILE A 188 28.67 -69.94 -48.10
CA ILE A 188 27.85 -70.53 -49.17
C ILE A 188 28.58 -70.40 -50.52
N GLU A 189 29.10 -69.22 -50.85
CA GLU A 189 29.87 -68.98 -52.08
C GLU A 189 31.10 -69.89 -52.19
N GLN A 190 31.82 -70.13 -51.09
CA GLN A 190 32.96 -71.06 -51.07
C GLN A 190 32.53 -72.51 -51.32
N PHE A 191 31.42 -72.95 -50.72
CA PHE A 191 30.89 -74.30 -50.96
C PHE A 191 30.39 -74.47 -52.39
N GLU A 192 29.69 -73.48 -52.95
CA GLU A 192 29.26 -73.50 -54.35
C GLU A 192 30.45 -73.58 -55.32
N ALA A 193 31.53 -72.82 -55.05
CA ALA A 193 32.76 -72.90 -55.84
C ALA A 193 33.43 -74.27 -55.76
N LEU A 194 33.51 -74.86 -54.55
CA LEU A 194 34.03 -76.21 -54.35
C LEU A 194 33.19 -77.27 -55.07
N LYS A 195 31.87 -77.14 -55.05
CA LYS A 195 30.95 -78.01 -55.78
C LYS A 195 31.25 -78.00 -57.28
N VAL A 196 31.37 -76.82 -57.89
CA VAL A 196 31.70 -76.68 -59.32
C VAL A 196 33.04 -77.35 -59.66
N VAL A 197 34.05 -77.24 -58.79
CA VAL A 197 35.35 -77.91 -58.99
C VAL A 197 35.22 -79.43 -58.87
N SER A 198 34.46 -79.92 -57.88
CA SER A 198 34.21 -81.34 -57.66
C SER A 198 33.45 -81.97 -58.82
N ASP A 199 32.39 -81.33 -59.30
CA ASP A 199 31.58 -81.78 -60.44
C ASP A 199 32.41 -81.87 -61.72
N ARG A 200 33.28 -80.88 -61.98
CA ARG A 200 34.23 -80.93 -63.09
C ARG A 200 35.18 -82.11 -63.00
N ARG A 201 35.74 -82.38 -61.81
CA ARG A 201 36.65 -83.52 -61.57
C ARG A 201 35.92 -84.85 -61.73
N MET A 202 34.71 -84.97 -61.21
CA MET A 202 33.85 -86.14 -61.38
C MET A 202 33.59 -86.40 -62.87
N GLY A 203 33.18 -85.38 -63.62
CA GLY A 203 32.97 -85.48 -65.07
C GLY A 203 34.22 -85.94 -65.82
N HIS A 204 35.41 -85.49 -65.41
CA HIS A 204 36.68 -85.98 -65.99
C HIS A 204 36.93 -87.46 -65.67
N LEU A 205 36.74 -87.88 -64.41
CA LEU A 205 36.90 -89.28 -64.00
C LEU A 205 35.92 -90.20 -64.73
N MET A 206 34.64 -89.80 -64.85
CA MET A 206 33.63 -90.54 -65.58
C MET A 206 33.98 -90.65 -67.06
N LYS A 207 34.42 -89.55 -67.70
CA LYS A 207 34.88 -89.58 -69.09
C LYS A 207 36.09 -90.50 -69.28
N THR A 208 37.10 -90.40 -68.42
CA THR A 208 38.26 -91.31 -68.45
C THR A 208 37.82 -92.77 -68.31
N ASN A 209 36.86 -93.07 -67.43
CA ASN A 209 36.31 -94.42 -67.31
C ASN A 209 35.61 -94.86 -68.61
N ILE A 210 34.78 -94.03 -69.21
CA ILE A 210 34.11 -94.32 -70.50
C ILE A 210 35.14 -94.55 -71.62
N ASP A 211 36.16 -93.69 -71.71
CA ASP A 211 37.22 -93.81 -72.72
C ASP A 211 38.01 -95.12 -72.54
N LEU A 212 38.35 -95.49 -71.29
CA LEU A 212 38.99 -96.77 -70.98
C LEU A 212 38.13 -97.97 -71.42
N TYR A 213 36.81 -97.95 -71.18
CA TYR A 213 35.90 -98.98 -71.68
C TYR A 213 35.98 -99.12 -73.21
N SER A 214 36.05 -98.00 -73.92
CA SER A 214 36.04 -97.98 -75.40
C SER A 214 37.34 -98.47 -76.06
N GLN A 215 38.48 -98.38 -75.37
CA GLN A 215 39.82 -98.69 -75.93
C GLN A 215 40.29 -100.14 -75.69
N THR A 216 39.48 -100.98 -75.05
CA THR A 216 39.89 -102.30 -74.56
C THR A 216 39.73 -103.40 -75.62
N THR A 217 40.79 -104.12 -75.99
CA THR A 217 40.77 -105.12 -77.11
C THR A 217 41.47 -106.48 -76.88
N SER A 218 42.04 -106.80 -75.70
CA SER A 218 42.56 -108.16 -75.40
C SER A 218 42.03 -108.69 -74.05
N GLN A 219 41.82 -110.01 -73.93
CA GLN A 219 40.67 -110.53 -73.15
C GLN A 219 40.94 -111.06 -71.73
N GLN A 220 42.17 -111.28 -71.26
CA GLN A 220 42.40 -112.04 -70.00
C GLN A 220 43.28 -111.37 -68.91
N GLU A 221 44.42 -110.75 -69.22
CA GLU A 221 45.20 -109.99 -68.21
C GLU A 221 44.62 -108.59 -67.95
N ILE A 222 43.99 -108.05 -68.98
CA ILE A 222 43.23 -106.80 -68.96
C ILE A 222 42.02 -106.90 -68.03
N ALA A 223 41.31 -108.03 -67.98
CA ALA A 223 40.11 -108.20 -67.17
C ALA A 223 40.37 -108.10 -65.65
N LEU A 224 41.51 -108.58 -65.15
CA LEU A 224 41.85 -108.57 -63.72
C LEU A 224 42.39 -107.20 -63.24
N ILE A 225 43.27 -106.57 -64.03
CA ILE A 225 43.80 -105.22 -63.72
C ILE A 225 42.70 -104.17 -63.90
N GLN A 226 41.88 -104.28 -64.95
CA GLN A 226 40.75 -103.38 -65.16
C GLN A 226 39.66 -103.57 -64.11
N SER A 227 39.32 -104.80 -63.70
CA SER A 227 38.30 -105.02 -62.66
C SER A 227 38.70 -104.35 -61.34
N HIS A 228 39.96 -104.49 -60.92
CA HIS A 228 40.42 -103.92 -59.65
C HIS A 228 40.62 -102.39 -59.72
N GLN A 229 41.14 -101.85 -60.84
CA GLN A 229 41.21 -100.40 -61.04
C GLN A 229 39.82 -99.77 -61.21
N PHE A 230 38.90 -100.48 -61.85
CA PHE A 230 37.52 -100.06 -62.04
C PHE A 230 36.76 -100.01 -60.71
N GLN A 231 36.82 -101.06 -59.89
CA GLN A 231 36.19 -101.08 -58.58
C GLN A 231 36.74 -100.00 -57.65
N LEU A 232 38.06 -99.74 -57.68
CA LEU A 232 38.66 -98.65 -56.91
C LEU A 232 38.13 -97.28 -57.35
N LYS A 233 38.06 -97.02 -58.66
CA LYS A 233 37.49 -95.76 -59.19
C LYS A 233 35.98 -95.65 -58.97
N GLU A 234 35.23 -96.74 -59.03
CA GLU A 234 33.78 -96.75 -58.78
C GLU A 234 33.48 -96.47 -57.30
N ASN A 235 34.27 -97.01 -56.38
CA ASN A 235 34.18 -96.72 -54.96
C ASN A 235 34.58 -95.26 -54.65
N GLU A 236 35.58 -94.72 -55.35
CA GLU A 236 35.94 -93.30 -55.25
C GLU A 236 34.79 -92.41 -55.75
N ILE A 237 34.15 -92.76 -56.87
CA ILE A 237 32.98 -92.05 -57.41
C ILE A 237 31.81 -92.11 -56.43
N LYS A 238 31.44 -93.29 -55.92
CA LYS A 238 30.35 -93.45 -54.93
C LYS A 238 30.60 -92.66 -53.65
N GLY A 239 31.83 -92.72 -53.13
CA GLY A 239 32.22 -91.98 -51.93
C GLY A 239 32.30 -90.45 -52.14
N LEU A 240 32.52 -89.98 -53.37
CA LEU A 240 32.44 -88.57 -53.72
C LEU A 240 30.99 -88.11 -53.90
N LEU A 241 30.12 -88.92 -54.53
CA LEU A 241 28.69 -88.62 -54.70
C LEU A 241 27.97 -88.48 -53.36
N SER A 242 28.18 -89.42 -52.43
CA SER A 242 27.57 -89.36 -51.10
C SER A 242 28.01 -88.13 -50.31
N ARG A 243 29.29 -87.72 -50.42
CA ARG A 243 29.78 -86.47 -49.81
C ARG A 243 29.19 -85.23 -50.47
N LEU A 244 28.98 -85.25 -51.79
CA LEU A 244 28.36 -84.17 -52.54
C LEU A 244 26.90 -83.95 -52.10
N GLU A 245 26.14 -85.03 -51.94
CA GLU A 245 24.75 -84.98 -51.44
C GLU A 245 24.66 -84.44 -50.00
N GLU A 246 25.55 -84.87 -49.11
CA GLU A 246 25.60 -84.34 -47.74
C GLU A 246 25.93 -82.85 -47.68
N GLU A 247 26.88 -82.38 -48.51
CA GLU A 247 27.22 -80.97 -48.59
C GLU A 247 26.11 -80.14 -49.25
N ASP A 248 25.42 -80.66 -50.27
CA ASP A 248 24.26 -80.00 -50.88
C ASP A 248 23.14 -79.75 -49.86
N HIS A 249 22.80 -80.75 -49.04
CA HIS A 249 21.83 -80.58 -47.98
C HIS A 249 22.29 -79.61 -46.87
N LYS A 250 23.59 -79.42 -46.66
CA LYS A 250 24.10 -78.38 -45.76
C LYS A 250 23.93 -76.99 -46.38
N VAL A 251 24.29 -76.84 -47.66
CA VAL A 251 24.15 -75.57 -48.40
C VAL A 251 22.69 -75.13 -48.47
N GLU A 252 21.75 -76.01 -48.83
CA GLU A 252 20.32 -75.70 -48.88
C GLU A 252 19.79 -75.19 -47.53
N ARG A 253 20.19 -75.84 -46.43
CA ARG A 253 19.82 -75.41 -45.07
C ARG A 253 20.43 -74.06 -44.70
N MET A 254 21.67 -73.80 -45.12
CA MET A 254 22.30 -72.49 -44.90
C MET A 254 21.56 -71.41 -45.68
N ILE A 255 21.25 -71.62 -46.96
CA ILE A 255 20.49 -70.67 -47.81
C ILE A 255 19.13 -70.34 -47.19
N CYS A 256 18.39 -71.35 -46.68
CA CYS A 256 17.09 -71.10 -46.03
C CYS A 256 17.24 -70.22 -44.79
N LYS A 257 18.19 -70.54 -43.91
CA LYS A 257 18.48 -69.72 -42.72
C LYS A 257 18.94 -68.31 -43.08
N ASP A 258 19.67 -68.17 -44.17
CA ASP A 258 20.20 -66.88 -44.60
C ASP A 258 19.09 -65.96 -45.15
N LYS A 259 18.11 -66.52 -45.86
CA LYS A 259 16.88 -65.81 -46.24
C LYS A 259 16.07 -65.36 -45.02
N GLU A 260 15.97 -66.21 -43.99
CA GLU A 260 15.31 -65.83 -42.73
C GLU A 260 16.04 -64.67 -42.04
N LYS A 261 17.38 -64.70 -41.98
CA LYS A 261 18.17 -63.59 -41.45
C LYS A 261 17.94 -62.30 -42.23
N MET A 262 17.90 -62.35 -43.55
CA MET A 262 17.65 -61.18 -44.39
C MET A 262 16.27 -60.56 -44.08
N ASN A 263 15.23 -61.39 -43.97
CA ASN A 263 13.90 -60.91 -43.57
C ASN A 263 13.93 -60.24 -42.19
N ILE A 264 14.68 -60.78 -41.23
CA ILE A 264 14.83 -60.18 -39.89
C ILE A 264 15.57 -58.84 -39.98
N ILE A 265 16.63 -58.73 -40.80
CA ILE A 265 17.37 -57.48 -41.04
C ILE A 265 16.43 -56.40 -41.56
N ASP A 266 15.60 -56.71 -42.56
CA ASP A 266 14.65 -55.76 -43.13
C ASP A 266 13.63 -55.27 -42.08
N HIS A 267 13.13 -56.18 -41.23
CA HIS A 267 12.24 -55.81 -40.13
C HIS A 267 12.93 -54.92 -39.09
N LEU A 268 14.19 -55.22 -38.73
CA LEU A 268 14.95 -54.40 -37.78
C LEU A 268 15.28 -53.02 -38.36
N HIS A 269 15.58 -52.92 -39.66
CA HIS A 269 15.73 -51.63 -40.34
C HIS A 269 14.46 -50.79 -40.31
N ALA A 270 13.31 -51.39 -40.63
CA ALA A 270 12.02 -50.71 -40.56
C ALA A 270 11.72 -50.23 -39.13
N ASP A 271 12.00 -51.06 -38.11
CA ASP A 271 11.80 -50.71 -36.71
C ASP A 271 12.76 -49.58 -36.24
N MET A 272 14.02 -49.59 -36.69
CA MET A 272 14.98 -48.51 -36.44
C MET A 272 14.48 -47.18 -37.01
N ASN A 273 14.07 -47.16 -38.27
CA ASN A 273 13.57 -45.95 -38.93
C ASN A 273 12.34 -45.39 -38.20
N ASN A 274 11.39 -46.27 -37.85
CA ASN A 274 10.20 -45.87 -37.08
C ASN A 274 10.55 -45.27 -35.71
N LYS A 275 11.53 -45.85 -35.00
CA LYS A 275 11.99 -45.32 -33.71
C LYS A 275 12.71 -43.97 -33.87
N GLU A 276 13.55 -43.84 -34.89
CA GLU A 276 14.27 -42.60 -35.17
C GLU A 276 13.31 -41.44 -35.49
N GLU A 277 12.29 -41.68 -36.33
CA GLU A 277 11.26 -40.70 -36.63
C GLU A 277 10.45 -40.30 -35.39
N LYS A 278 10.06 -41.26 -34.55
CA LYS A 278 9.37 -40.97 -33.28
C LYS A 278 10.23 -40.13 -32.34
N ILE A 279 11.52 -40.42 -32.23
CA ILE A 279 12.46 -39.63 -31.43
C ILE A 279 12.56 -38.20 -31.98
N LYS A 280 12.71 -38.02 -33.30
CA LYS A 280 12.76 -36.69 -33.93
C LYS A 280 11.48 -35.90 -33.67
N SER A 281 10.31 -36.52 -33.84
CA SER A 281 9.01 -35.90 -33.58
C SER A 281 8.86 -35.46 -32.12
N LEU A 282 9.17 -36.34 -31.15
CA LEU A 282 9.10 -36.02 -29.73
C LEU A 282 10.07 -34.89 -29.34
N LYS A 283 11.30 -34.90 -29.87
CA LYS A 283 12.27 -33.81 -29.63
C LYS A 283 11.76 -32.46 -30.10
N SER A 284 11.15 -32.40 -31.29
CA SER A 284 10.54 -31.17 -31.81
C SER A 284 9.39 -30.66 -30.94
N ILE A 285 8.54 -31.57 -30.44
CA ILE A 285 7.47 -31.24 -29.51
C ILE A 285 8.03 -30.72 -28.18
N ILE A 286 9.04 -31.40 -27.62
CA ILE A 286 9.74 -30.99 -26.39
C ILE A 286 10.31 -29.58 -26.54
N GLU A 287 10.94 -29.26 -27.67
CA GLU A 287 11.50 -27.94 -27.94
C GLU A 287 10.40 -26.87 -27.92
N SER A 288 9.26 -27.13 -28.57
CA SER A 288 8.11 -26.22 -28.60
C SER A 288 7.55 -25.96 -27.19
N TYR A 289 7.36 -27.02 -26.39
CA TYR A 289 6.91 -26.87 -25.00
C TYR A 289 7.96 -26.20 -24.11
N THR A 290 9.24 -26.39 -24.38
CA THR A 290 10.32 -25.72 -23.63
C THR A 290 10.33 -24.22 -23.89
N GLN A 291 10.14 -23.80 -25.15
CA GLN A 291 10.00 -22.39 -25.51
C GLN A 291 8.75 -21.75 -24.87
N LEU A 292 7.61 -22.46 -24.91
CA LEU A 292 6.38 -22.01 -24.25
C LEU A 292 6.59 -21.86 -22.74
N ASN A 293 7.22 -22.85 -22.09
CA ASN A 293 7.48 -22.81 -20.65
C ASN A 293 8.39 -21.63 -20.26
N LYS A 294 9.38 -21.31 -21.10
CA LYS A 294 10.22 -20.13 -20.91
C LYS A 294 9.40 -18.85 -20.98
N SER A 295 8.56 -18.69 -22.00
CA SER A 295 7.69 -17.51 -22.13
C SER A 295 6.74 -17.33 -20.93
N LEU A 296 6.16 -18.41 -20.41
CA LEU A 296 5.31 -18.36 -19.21
C LEU A 296 6.10 -18.00 -17.95
N SER A 297 7.36 -18.46 -17.85
CA SER A 297 8.25 -18.13 -16.74
C SER A 297 8.61 -16.64 -16.75
N ASP A 298 8.97 -16.11 -17.92
CA ASP A 298 9.26 -14.68 -18.11
C ASP A 298 8.02 -13.83 -17.76
N LYS A 299 6.81 -14.26 -18.15
CA LYS A 299 5.57 -13.57 -17.79
C LYS A 299 5.28 -13.62 -16.29
N ALA A 300 5.56 -14.74 -15.64
CA ALA A 300 5.40 -14.88 -14.20
C ALA A 300 6.41 -13.99 -13.43
N GLU A 301 7.61 -13.79 -13.96
CA GLU A 301 8.59 -12.86 -13.39
C GLU A 301 8.11 -11.41 -13.51
N GLU A 302 7.66 -10.99 -14.69
CA GLU A 302 7.07 -9.66 -14.92
C GLU A 302 5.91 -9.37 -13.95
N LEU A 303 4.98 -10.32 -13.79
CA LEU A 303 3.86 -10.21 -12.86
C LEU A 303 4.31 -10.14 -11.40
N THR A 304 5.39 -10.84 -11.04
CA THR A 304 5.96 -10.80 -9.68
C THR A 304 6.53 -9.41 -9.37
N ASP A 305 7.19 -8.78 -10.34
CA ASP A 305 7.74 -7.43 -10.17
C ASP A 305 6.66 -6.36 -10.15
N GLN A 306 5.63 -6.48 -10.99
CA GLN A 306 4.44 -5.64 -10.93
C GLN A 306 3.75 -5.75 -9.56
N LEU A 307 3.62 -6.95 -9.00
CA LEU A 307 3.08 -7.16 -7.66
C LEU A 307 3.94 -6.51 -6.57
N ARG A 308 5.27 -6.64 -6.63
CA ARG A 308 6.18 -5.98 -5.68
C ARG A 308 6.02 -4.46 -5.72
N PHE A 309 5.97 -3.90 -6.92
CA PHE A 309 5.74 -2.46 -7.11
C PHE A 309 4.37 -2.02 -6.58
N ALA A 310 3.30 -2.75 -6.92
CA ALA A 310 1.95 -2.46 -6.46
C ALA A 310 1.83 -2.53 -4.93
N HIS A 311 2.47 -3.51 -4.28
CA HIS A 311 2.53 -3.61 -2.82
C HIS A 311 3.24 -2.39 -2.19
N THR A 312 4.35 -1.95 -2.77
CA THR A 312 5.09 -0.78 -2.29
C THR A 312 4.23 0.48 -2.37
N LYS A 313 3.57 0.70 -3.51
CA LYS A 313 2.64 1.82 -3.71
C LYS A 313 1.45 1.72 -2.74
N SER A 314 0.94 0.52 -2.46
CA SER A 314 -0.18 0.29 -1.54
C SER A 314 0.19 0.70 -0.11
N GLU A 315 1.40 0.36 0.34
CA GLU A 315 1.90 0.79 1.65
C GLU A 315 2.03 2.31 1.75
N LEU A 316 2.50 2.97 0.68
CA LEU A 316 2.57 4.44 0.65
C LEU A 316 1.18 5.08 0.81
N VAL A 317 0.20 4.60 0.04
CA VAL A 317 -1.20 5.07 0.10
C VAL A 317 -1.80 4.81 1.49
N ARG A 318 -1.51 3.65 2.10
CA ARG A 318 -1.92 3.35 3.47
C ARG A 318 -1.35 4.35 4.47
N ARG A 319 -0.04 4.64 4.42
CA ARG A 319 0.62 5.62 5.29
C ARG A 319 0.04 7.04 5.10
N GLN A 320 -0.25 7.44 3.87
CA GLN A 320 -0.91 8.72 3.60
C GLN A 320 -2.30 8.80 4.23
N ARG A 321 -3.11 7.73 4.09
CA ARG A 321 -4.42 7.64 4.73
C ARG A 321 -4.31 7.76 6.25
N ASP A 322 -3.38 7.03 6.85
CA ASP A 322 -3.18 7.02 8.30
C ASP A 322 -2.77 8.43 8.78
N LEU A 323 -1.89 9.13 8.05
CA LEU A 323 -1.51 10.53 8.32
C LEU A 323 -2.71 11.49 8.22
N PHE A 324 -3.54 11.36 7.18
CA PHE A 324 -4.75 12.19 7.03
C PHE A 324 -5.76 11.93 8.15
N GLY A 325 -5.91 10.67 8.57
CA GLY A 325 -6.75 10.27 9.69
C GLY A 325 -6.31 10.93 11.01
N THR A 326 -5.01 10.88 11.31
CA THR A 326 -4.46 11.55 12.51
C THR A 326 -4.67 13.06 12.47
N ARG A 327 -4.43 13.71 11.33
CA ARG A 327 -4.68 15.15 11.16
C ARG A 327 -6.15 15.52 11.32
N LEU A 328 -7.06 14.68 10.86
CA LEU A 328 -8.50 14.89 11.00
C LEU A 328 -8.93 14.84 12.49
N LEU A 329 -8.43 13.85 13.23
CA LEU A 329 -8.69 13.72 14.67
C LEU A 329 -8.11 14.91 15.46
N GLN A 330 -6.89 15.35 15.12
CA GLN A 330 -6.28 16.53 15.72
C GLN A 330 -7.12 17.80 15.45
N ALA A 331 -7.50 18.03 14.19
CA ALA A 331 -8.34 19.17 13.84
C ALA A 331 -9.69 19.16 14.59
N GLN A 332 -10.29 17.98 14.75
CA GLN A 332 -11.53 17.83 15.52
C GLN A 332 -11.34 18.20 17.01
N ALA A 333 -10.26 17.73 17.64
CA ALA A 333 -9.95 18.08 19.01
C ALA A 333 -9.67 19.59 19.17
N GLU A 334 -8.89 20.18 18.25
CA GLU A 334 -8.60 21.62 18.26
C GLU A 334 -9.86 22.48 18.08
N THR A 335 -10.77 22.09 17.17
CA THR A 335 -12.07 22.75 17.00
C THR A 335 -12.88 22.70 18.29
N GLN A 336 -12.98 21.54 18.94
CA GLN A 336 -13.72 21.39 20.21
C GLN A 336 -13.15 22.25 21.33
N LEU A 337 -11.82 22.31 21.45
CA LEU A 337 -11.13 23.17 22.42
C LEU A 337 -11.42 24.66 22.14
N CYS A 338 -11.35 25.09 20.88
CA CYS A 338 -11.64 26.48 20.52
C CYS A 338 -13.12 26.84 20.73
N GLN A 339 -14.04 25.92 20.44
CA GLN A 339 -15.48 26.10 20.71
C GLN A 339 -15.77 26.23 22.20
N THR A 340 -15.13 25.40 23.02
CA THR A 340 -15.25 25.46 24.49
C THR A 340 -14.71 26.79 25.02
N ALA A 341 -13.53 27.22 24.55
CA ALA A 341 -12.96 28.51 24.92
C ALA A 341 -13.85 29.69 24.49
N LEU A 342 -14.42 29.62 23.28
CA LEU A 342 -15.34 30.64 22.77
C LEU A 342 -16.62 30.71 23.60
N HIS A 343 -17.16 29.57 24.04
CA HIS A 343 -18.32 29.51 24.93
C HIS A 343 -18.04 30.21 26.25
N ILE A 344 -16.93 29.86 26.92
CA ILE A 344 -16.51 30.47 28.19
C ILE A 344 -16.30 31.99 28.03
N ALA A 345 -15.67 32.42 26.94
CA ALA A 345 -15.45 33.83 26.66
C ALA A 345 -16.78 34.59 26.48
N LYS A 346 -17.76 34.00 25.79
CA LYS A 346 -19.10 34.56 25.63
C LYS A 346 -19.87 34.64 26.94
N GLU A 347 -19.85 33.58 27.75
CA GLU A 347 -20.47 33.57 29.08
C GLU A 347 -19.91 34.67 30.00
N THR A 348 -18.58 34.84 29.97
CA THR A 348 -17.91 35.90 30.75
C THR A 348 -18.32 37.30 30.30
N ILE A 349 -18.61 37.49 29.01
CA ILE A 349 -19.12 38.77 28.48
C ILE A 349 -20.54 39.00 29.00
N THR A 350 -21.42 37.99 28.90
CA THR A 350 -22.81 38.10 29.37
C THR A 350 -22.91 38.40 30.86
N ASP A 351 -22.12 37.71 31.69
CA ASP A 351 -22.09 37.91 33.15
C ASP A 351 -21.56 39.28 33.59
N LYS A 352 -20.72 39.93 32.76
CA LYS A 352 -20.18 41.27 33.04
C LYS A 352 -20.97 42.41 32.39
N SER A 353 -21.92 42.06 31.52
CA SER A 353 -22.83 43.00 30.85
C SER A 353 -24.20 43.10 31.52
N SER A 354 -24.49 42.19 32.46
CA SER A 354 -25.63 42.24 33.38
C SER A 354 -25.22 42.90 34.69
#